data_AF-A0A553FNG5-F1
#
_entry.id   AF-A0A553FNG5-F1
#
_cell.length_a   1.000
_cell.length_b   1.000
_cell.length_c   1.000
_cell.angle_alpha   90.00
_cell.angle_beta   90.00
_cell.angle_gamma   90.00
#
_symmetry.space_group_name_H-M   'P 1'
#
loop_
_entity.id
_entity.type
_entity.pdbx_description
1 polymer ?
#
loop_
_entity_poly.entity_id
_entity_poly.type
_entity_poly.pdbx_seq_one_letter_code
_entity_poly.pdbx_strand_id
1 'polypeptide(L)'
;MKPLLSLVIVFIVCLNYQSVQAQNIEPIPIKKFYKDRATRNLKFLCKEAECLDNVVINEKGLYIYPTTQRIDKPEFILYWREMSHFNELLKEEPHEDIIDILKRKGSNYFHGIKSTHVDPARYPVSDFNGLKIALDPGHMASNMGEAELEKRYMKVEGKYYNQKKDIEFFEANLAYATALSMKEMLEEKGAQVMLTHDYGKSAMGINYYEWLETDYKKDIIAGYKNEWYNREKFNYLLSGNATDFIMFYDVFRNKDFVARAERINQFKPDITLVIHYNASEGGQRYNDKYLPPVQQNYSMVFVPGSFLGFEVDGKDEIDQRFELLRLLVSYDLEESNVFASSIMKTLDTDLKVDALPADNDFAFAQKYSIKSDLADGVYHRNLYLTRAVKGPIAYAEALYQDNFDEIRLLGKKDYTIGGIKSSSRVKDVARVYFSAIEQWLKYNEAYTKKLDALFDDKYGDEEAYEAQLKEQTEND
;
A
#
# COMPACT_ATOMS: atom_id res chain seq x y z
N MET A 1 -70.43 -12.99 67.93
CA MET A 1 -70.79 -12.06 66.83
C MET A 1 -69.70 -12.11 65.76
N LYS A 2 -70.02 -12.60 64.56
CA LYS A 2 -69.38 -12.23 63.26
C LYS A 2 -69.84 -10.80 62.88
N PRO A 3 -69.22 -10.03 61.94
CA PRO A 3 -68.63 -10.42 60.63
C PRO A 3 -67.21 -9.85 60.38
N LEU A 4 -66.34 -10.31 59.46
CA LEU A 4 -66.35 -10.55 58.00
C LEU A 4 -66.46 -9.28 57.13
N LEU A 5 -65.34 -8.88 56.51
CA LEU A 5 -65.14 -8.28 55.17
C LEU A 5 -63.63 -7.93 55.02
N SER A 6 -62.82 -8.69 54.27
CA SER A 6 -62.43 -8.45 52.85
C SER A 6 -62.03 -7.01 52.53
N LEU A 7 -60.76 -6.75 52.16
CA LEU A 7 -60.32 -6.52 50.77
C LEU A 7 -58.90 -5.87 50.70
N VAL A 8 -58.20 -6.24 49.62
CA VAL A 8 -57.06 -5.59 48.94
C VAL A 8 -55.65 -5.72 49.54
N ILE A 9 -54.93 -6.66 48.93
CA ILE A 9 -53.48 -6.70 48.79
C ILE A 9 -53.05 -5.55 47.87
N VAL A 10 -52.22 -4.63 48.36
CA VAL A 10 -51.31 -3.82 47.52
C VAL A 10 -49.90 -4.07 48.02
N PHE A 11 -49.18 -4.96 47.32
CA PHE A 11 -47.74 -5.07 47.45
C PHE A 11 -47.13 -3.89 46.68
N ILE A 12 -46.69 -2.86 47.40
CA ILE A 12 -45.75 -1.87 46.86
C ILE A 12 -44.38 -2.55 46.89
N VAL A 13 -43.97 -3.13 45.76
CA VAL A 13 -42.59 -3.51 45.53
C VAL A 13 -41.82 -2.22 45.24
N CYS A 14 -41.17 -1.67 46.27
CA CYS A 14 -40.11 -0.69 46.08
C CYS A 14 -38.91 -1.37 45.41
N LEU A 15 -38.90 -1.38 44.08
CA LEU A 15 -37.66 -1.58 43.32
C LEU A 15 -36.81 -0.34 43.51
N ASN A 16 -35.81 -0.44 44.40
CA ASN A 16 -34.62 0.40 44.36
C ASN A 16 -33.87 0.09 43.06
N TYR A 17 -34.25 0.75 41.97
CA TYR A 17 -33.33 0.95 40.85
C TYR A 17 -32.36 2.04 41.29
N GLN A 18 -31.24 1.62 41.90
CA GLN A 18 -30.04 2.44 41.82
C GLN A 18 -29.66 2.47 40.34
N SER A 19 -29.81 3.65 39.74
CA SER A 19 -29.32 3.95 38.41
C SER A 19 -27.81 3.78 38.39
N VAL A 20 -27.37 2.62 37.91
CA VAL A 20 -26.06 2.49 37.29
C VAL A 20 -26.09 3.43 36.09
N GLN A 21 -25.41 4.57 36.16
CA GLN A 21 -25.11 5.37 34.97
C GLN A 21 -24.16 4.55 34.11
N ALA A 22 -24.75 3.74 33.24
CA ALA A 22 -24.07 3.11 32.13
C ALA A 22 -24.12 4.06 30.92
N GLN A 23 -22.95 4.27 30.35
CA GLN A 23 -22.69 5.03 29.12
C GLN A 23 -23.32 4.37 27.87
N ASN A 24 -23.42 5.17 26.81
CA ASN A 24 -23.54 4.83 25.37
C ASN A 24 -24.97 4.52 24.88
N ILE A 25 -25.33 4.91 23.66
CA ILE A 25 -25.01 4.16 22.42
C ILE A 25 -24.78 5.12 21.23
N GLU A 26 -23.55 5.17 20.71
CA GLU A 26 -23.30 5.58 19.31
C GLU A 26 -23.97 4.56 18.37
N PRO A 27 -24.38 4.90 17.13
CA PRO A 27 -24.82 3.89 16.16
C PRO A 27 -23.85 2.71 16.13
N ILE A 28 -24.32 1.58 16.65
CA ILE A 28 -23.57 0.32 16.79
C ILE A 28 -22.86 -0.09 15.47
N PRO A 29 -23.36 0.22 14.25
CA PRO A 29 -22.67 -0.13 13.01
C PRO A 29 -21.32 0.58 12.78
N ILE A 30 -21.20 1.91 12.94
CA ILE A 30 -20.00 2.66 12.51
C ILE A 30 -18.80 2.39 13.43
N LYS A 31 -18.99 2.53 14.74
CA LYS A 31 -17.94 2.26 15.71
C LYS A 31 -17.44 0.82 15.60
N LYS A 32 -18.37 -0.14 15.54
CA LYS A 32 -18.01 -1.55 15.38
C LYS A 32 -17.26 -1.78 14.07
N PHE A 33 -17.74 -1.20 12.97
CA PHE A 33 -17.11 -1.32 11.66
C PHE A 33 -15.64 -0.85 11.67
N TYR A 34 -15.37 0.39 12.11
CA TYR A 34 -14.01 0.92 12.13
C TYR A 34 -13.13 0.26 13.21
N LYS A 35 -13.68 -0.12 14.36
CA LYS A 35 -12.94 -0.85 15.39
C LYS A 35 -12.53 -2.24 14.90
N ASP A 36 -13.42 -2.96 14.24
CA ASP A 36 -13.15 -4.28 13.65
C ASP A 36 -12.10 -4.17 12.54
N ARG A 37 -12.22 -3.16 11.66
CA ARG A 37 -11.20 -2.85 10.64
C ARG A 37 -9.85 -2.58 11.26
N ALA A 38 -9.74 -1.62 12.17
CA ALA A 38 -8.47 -1.24 12.77
C ALA A 38 -7.84 -2.44 13.48
N THR A 39 -8.64 -3.22 14.20
CA THR A 39 -8.18 -4.44 14.90
C THR A 39 -7.68 -5.51 13.92
N ARG A 40 -8.35 -5.68 12.77
CA ARG A 40 -7.91 -6.61 11.73
C ARG A 40 -6.63 -6.11 11.05
N ASN A 41 -6.63 -4.87 10.58
CA ASN A 41 -5.53 -4.27 9.84
C ASN A 41 -4.25 -4.25 10.69
N LEU A 42 -4.36 -3.96 11.99
CA LEU A 42 -3.20 -3.93 12.90
C LEU A 42 -2.37 -5.22 12.87
N LYS A 43 -2.99 -6.39 12.68
CA LYS A 43 -2.30 -7.69 12.58
C LYS A 43 -1.38 -7.81 11.35
N PHE A 44 -1.67 -7.04 10.31
CA PHE A 44 -0.94 -7.03 9.05
C PHE A 44 -0.07 -5.78 8.88
N LEU A 45 -0.34 -4.74 9.67
CA LEU A 45 0.42 -3.50 9.66
C LEU A 45 1.61 -3.55 10.59
N CYS A 46 1.53 -4.20 11.76
CA CYS A 46 2.67 -4.27 12.69
C CYS A 46 3.29 -5.66 12.75
N LYS A 47 4.57 -5.76 12.40
CA LYS A 47 5.33 -7.03 12.41
C LYS A 47 5.92 -7.35 13.78
N GLU A 48 6.33 -6.32 14.51
CA GLU A 48 7.06 -6.41 15.78
C GLU A 48 6.23 -5.81 16.91
N ALA A 49 6.53 -6.21 18.15
CA ALA A 49 5.78 -5.76 19.34
C ALA A 49 5.90 -4.25 19.54
N GLU A 50 7.08 -3.71 19.22
CA GLU A 50 7.40 -2.30 19.28
C GLU A 50 6.43 -1.47 18.41
N CYS A 51 6.12 -1.91 17.19
CA CYS A 51 5.11 -1.24 16.36
C CYS A 51 3.71 -1.28 17.00
N LEU A 52 3.34 -2.42 17.60
CA LEU A 52 2.04 -2.56 18.29
C LEU A 52 1.95 -1.64 19.51
N ASP A 53 3.06 -1.41 20.22
CA ASP A 53 3.09 -0.59 21.43
C ASP A 53 2.77 0.89 21.16
N ASN A 54 2.98 1.36 19.93
CA ASN A 54 2.62 2.69 19.46
C ASN A 54 1.10 2.85 19.21
N VAL A 55 0.30 1.77 19.19
CA VAL A 55 -1.12 1.82 18.80
C VAL A 55 -2.03 1.39 19.96
N VAL A 56 -3.00 2.23 20.32
CA VAL A 56 -4.05 1.88 21.27
C VAL A 56 -5.42 2.00 20.60
N ILE A 57 -6.13 0.87 20.58
CA ILE A 57 -7.54 0.77 20.15
C ILE A 57 -8.38 0.61 21.42
N ASN A 58 -9.29 1.54 21.69
CA ASN A 58 -10.15 1.48 22.88
C ASN A 58 -11.61 1.87 22.56
N GLU A 59 -12.42 2.05 23.60
CA GLU A 59 -13.84 2.38 23.43
C GLU A 59 -14.12 3.76 22.83
N LYS A 60 -13.16 4.70 22.92
CA LYS A 60 -13.30 6.06 22.37
C LYS A 60 -12.80 6.15 20.93
N GLY A 61 -11.70 5.47 20.61
CA GLY A 61 -11.06 5.63 19.31
C GLY A 61 -9.74 4.91 19.15
N LEU A 62 -9.00 5.39 18.16
CA LEU A 62 -7.64 5.00 17.82
C LEU A 62 -6.66 6.08 18.26
N TYR A 63 -5.58 5.65 18.91
CA TYR A 63 -4.55 6.49 19.48
C TYR A 63 -3.20 6.02 18.97
N ILE A 64 -2.42 6.93 18.36
CA ILE A 64 -1.06 6.66 17.88
C ILE A 64 -0.07 7.43 18.74
N TYR A 65 0.93 6.76 19.27
CA TYR A 65 1.96 7.33 20.13
C TYR A 65 3.27 7.52 19.38
N PRO A 66 4.03 8.59 19.70
CA PRO A 66 5.25 8.92 18.98
C PRO A 66 6.40 7.95 19.31
N THR A 67 6.36 7.31 20.47
CA THR A 67 7.36 6.32 20.87
C THR A 67 6.76 5.16 21.67
N THR A 68 7.47 4.04 21.67
CA THR A 68 7.18 2.83 22.47
C THR A 68 7.15 3.12 23.99
N GLN A 69 7.85 4.17 24.42
CA GLN A 69 7.91 4.58 25.82
C GLN A 69 6.60 5.22 26.34
N ARG A 70 5.55 5.31 25.51
CA ARG A 70 4.24 5.89 25.84
C ARG A 70 4.37 7.10 26.75
N ILE A 71 5.01 8.15 26.22
CA ILE A 71 4.91 9.50 26.79
C ILE A 71 3.41 9.79 26.97
N ASP A 72 3.02 10.47 28.07
CA ASP A 72 1.63 10.64 28.53
C ASP A 72 0.62 11.21 27.50
N LYS A 73 1.07 11.59 26.29
CA LYS A 73 0.25 12.16 25.23
C LYS A 73 0.41 11.41 23.90
N PRO A 74 -0.69 10.92 23.31
CA PRO A 74 -0.70 10.43 21.93
C PRO A 74 -0.38 11.56 20.95
N GLU A 75 0.26 11.21 19.84
CA GLU A 75 0.54 12.14 18.72
C GLU A 75 -0.70 12.33 17.84
N PHE A 76 -1.44 11.25 17.58
CA PHE A 76 -2.72 11.30 16.87
C PHE A 76 -3.83 10.63 17.66
N ILE A 77 -4.99 11.29 17.68
CA ILE A 77 -6.24 10.75 18.23
C ILE A 77 -7.32 10.86 17.16
N LEU A 78 -7.89 9.73 16.77
CA LEU A 78 -9.10 9.65 15.94
C LEU A 78 -10.21 8.93 16.71
N TYR A 79 -11.29 9.64 16.98
CA TYR A 79 -12.46 9.04 17.61
C TYR A 79 -13.29 8.27 16.58
N TRP A 80 -14.01 7.23 17.01
CA TRP A 80 -14.75 6.35 16.09
C TRP A 80 -15.75 7.10 15.20
N ARG A 81 -16.40 8.13 15.75
CA ARG A 81 -17.33 8.99 15.00
C ARG A 81 -16.67 9.92 13.98
N GLU A 82 -15.36 10.12 14.05
CA GLU A 82 -14.61 11.01 13.16
C GLU A 82 -14.05 10.29 11.93
N MET A 83 -14.06 8.95 11.95
CA MET A 83 -13.35 8.13 10.97
C MET A 83 -13.76 8.41 9.53
N SER A 84 -15.04 8.68 9.31
CA SER A 84 -15.54 8.94 7.96
C SER A 84 -15.18 10.33 7.47
N HIS A 85 -15.24 11.33 8.34
CA HIS A 85 -14.72 12.66 8.02
C HIS A 85 -13.21 12.60 7.76
N PHE A 86 -12.46 11.83 8.55
CA PHE A 86 -11.05 11.60 8.30
C PHE A 86 -10.80 10.93 6.93
N ASN A 87 -11.62 9.95 6.54
CA ASN A 87 -11.57 9.34 5.21
C ASN A 87 -11.92 10.31 4.07
N GLU A 88 -12.75 11.33 4.31
CA GLU A 88 -12.97 12.43 3.36
C GLU A 88 -11.73 13.31 3.26
N LEU A 89 -11.13 13.69 4.39
CA LEU A 89 -9.88 14.46 4.41
C LEU A 89 -8.77 13.76 3.62
N LEU A 90 -8.63 12.44 3.77
CA LEU A 90 -7.66 11.63 3.00
C LEU A 90 -7.83 11.75 1.47
N LYS A 91 -9.03 12.07 0.97
CA LYS A 91 -9.32 12.22 -0.47
C LYS A 91 -9.06 13.63 -0.98
N GLU A 92 -9.37 14.63 -0.16
CA GLU A 92 -9.38 16.03 -0.57
C GLU A 92 -8.07 16.75 -0.24
N GLU A 93 -7.40 16.39 0.85
CA GLU A 93 -6.30 17.17 1.41
C GLU A 93 -4.92 16.49 1.22
N PRO A 94 -3.83 17.28 1.09
CA PRO A 94 -2.45 16.83 1.22
C PRO A 94 -2.16 16.19 2.59
N HIS A 95 -1.17 15.28 2.68
CA HIS A 95 -0.88 14.60 3.95
C HIS A 95 -0.40 15.55 5.03
N GLU A 96 0.43 16.51 4.64
CA GLU A 96 1.00 17.55 5.50
C GLU A 96 -0.10 18.38 6.15
N ASP A 97 -1.13 18.74 5.37
CA ASP A 97 -2.28 19.50 5.85
C ASP A 97 -3.12 18.68 6.84
N ILE A 98 -3.34 17.38 6.57
CA ILE A 98 -4.08 16.49 7.48
C ILE A 98 -3.30 16.31 8.79
N ILE A 99 -1.99 16.10 8.71
CA ILE A 99 -1.11 16.01 9.88
C ILE A 99 -1.21 17.28 10.72
N ASP A 100 -1.18 18.46 10.09
CA ASP A 100 -1.31 19.74 10.78
C ASP A 100 -2.71 19.97 11.36
N ILE A 101 -3.77 19.48 10.71
CA ILE A 101 -5.12 19.45 11.28
C ILE A 101 -5.14 18.56 12.53
N LEU A 102 -4.61 17.33 12.46
CA LEU A 102 -4.58 16.40 13.59
C LEU A 102 -3.78 16.95 14.78
N LYS A 103 -2.64 17.59 14.53
CA LYS A 103 -1.83 18.24 15.57
C LYS A 103 -2.57 19.39 16.23
N ARG A 104 -3.24 20.25 15.46
CA ARG A 104 -4.04 21.37 16.01
C ARG A 104 -5.27 20.88 16.77
N LYS A 105 -5.90 19.81 16.29
CA LYS A 105 -7.03 19.13 16.94
C LYS A 105 -6.62 18.58 18.31
N GLY A 106 -5.46 17.95 18.42
CA GLY A 106 -5.00 17.33 19.66
C GLY A 106 -6.02 16.32 20.20
N SER A 107 -6.49 16.51 21.45
CA SER A 107 -7.51 15.65 22.08
C SER A 107 -8.95 16.04 21.78
N ASN A 108 -9.18 17.14 21.07
CA ASN A 108 -10.53 17.63 20.76
C ASN A 108 -11.13 16.86 19.58
N TYR A 109 -12.42 17.05 19.33
CA TYR A 109 -13.04 16.57 18.09
C TYR A 109 -12.73 17.53 16.92
N PHE A 110 -12.86 17.06 15.67
CA PHE A 110 -12.82 17.97 14.53
C PHE A 110 -13.93 19.02 14.64
N HIS A 111 -13.59 20.30 14.45
CA HIS A 111 -14.56 21.37 14.41
C HIS A 111 -15.38 21.33 13.12
N GLY A 112 -16.69 21.56 13.23
CA GLY A 112 -17.54 21.75 12.05
C GLY A 112 -17.95 20.47 11.32
N ILE A 113 -17.92 19.30 11.97
CA ILE A 113 -18.60 18.10 11.47
C ILE A 113 -20.11 18.40 11.44
N LYS A 114 -20.63 18.75 10.24
CA LYS A 114 -22.03 19.17 10.04
C LYS A 114 -23.02 18.01 9.97
N SER A 115 -22.54 16.78 9.89
CA SER A 115 -23.36 15.59 9.71
C SER A 115 -22.69 14.38 10.35
N THR A 116 -23.43 13.65 11.16
CA THR A 116 -23.13 12.26 11.57
C THR A 116 -23.61 11.26 10.51
N HIS A 117 -24.29 11.74 9.45
CA HIS A 117 -24.62 10.97 8.26
C HIS A 117 -23.34 10.74 7.47
N VAL A 118 -22.65 9.73 7.96
CA VAL A 118 -21.48 9.11 7.40
C VAL A 118 -21.96 8.23 6.25
N ASP A 119 -21.44 8.43 5.04
CA ASP A 119 -21.33 7.32 4.09
C ASP A 119 -20.06 6.56 4.48
N PRO A 120 -20.15 5.48 5.28
CA PRO A 120 -18.95 4.82 5.80
C PRO A 120 -18.22 4.12 4.66
N ALA A 121 -18.89 3.89 3.52
CA ALA A 121 -18.38 3.18 2.39
C ALA A 121 -18.03 4.12 1.25
N ARG A 122 -16.75 4.16 0.90
CA ARG A 122 -16.43 4.39 -0.51
C ARG A 122 -17.07 3.22 -1.27
N TYR A 123 -18.13 3.49 -2.03
CA TYR A 123 -18.61 2.52 -3.01
C TYR A 123 -17.48 2.27 -4.00
N PRO A 124 -16.92 1.05 -4.05
CA PRO A 124 -15.80 0.79 -4.93
C PRO A 124 -16.28 0.82 -6.39
N VAL A 125 -15.38 1.22 -7.29
CA VAL A 125 -15.65 1.21 -8.73
C VAL A 125 -15.83 -0.25 -9.19
N SER A 126 -16.90 -0.52 -9.93
CA SER A 126 -17.29 -1.88 -10.34
C SER A 126 -17.27 -2.11 -11.85
N ASP A 127 -16.94 -1.09 -12.64
CA ASP A 127 -16.79 -1.20 -14.09
C ASP A 127 -15.53 -0.47 -14.58
N PHE A 128 -15.17 -0.66 -15.84
CA PHE A 128 -14.00 -0.01 -16.43
C PHE A 128 -14.24 1.47 -16.78
N ASN A 129 -15.48 1.89 -16.97
CA ASN A 129 -15.78 3.22 -17.47
C ASN A 129 -15.62 4.26 -16.35
N GLY A 130 -14.59 5.09 -16.48
CA GLY A 130 -14.23 6.05 -15.43
C GLY A 130 -13.34 5.47 -14.34
N LEU A 131 -12.94 4.18 -14.44
CA LEU A 131 -11.92 3.59 -13.59
C LEU A 131 -10.57 4.26 -13.86
N LYS A 132 -9.92 4.78 -12.80
CA LYS A 132 -8.58 5.35 -12.89
C LYS A 132 -7.53 4.34 -12.42
N ILE A 133 -6.58 4.01 -13.29
CA ILE A 133 -5.53 3.03 -13.00
C ILE A 133 -4.17 3.69 -13.13
N ALA A 134 -3.35 3.56 -12.09
CA ALA A 134 -1.93 3.89 -12.18
C ALA A 134 -1.12 2.62 -12.44
N LEU A 135 -0.33 2.63 -13.52
CA LEU A 135 0.64 1.59 -13.84
C LEU A 135 2.04 2.13 -13.55
N ASP A 136 2.74 1.49 -12.61
CA ASP A 136 4.13 1.81 -12.28
C ASP A 136 5.04 0.70 -12.82
N PRO A 137 5.60 0.84 -14.04
CA PRO A 137 6.62 -0.09 -14.50
C PRO A 137 7.86 0.05 -13.60
N GLY A 138 8.29 -1.05 -13.01
CA GLY A 138 9.49 -1.07 -12.19
C GLY A 138 10.74 -0.69 -12.99
N HIS A 139 11.71 -0.07 -12.30
CA HIS A 139 13.01 0.32 -12.87
C HIS A 139 12.88 1.40 -13.98
N MET A 140 14.00 1.86 -14.53
CA MET A 140 13.96 2.91 -15.57
C MET A 140 15.02 2.78 -16.65
N ALA A 141 15.90 1.78 -16.58
CA ALA A 141 16.90 1.53 -17.59
C ALA A 141 16.30 1.47 -19.00
N SER A 142 16.98 2.12 -19.95
CA SER A 142 16.68 2.10 -21.38
C SER A 142 17.65 1.22 -22.17
N ASN A 143 18.78 0.86 -21.56
CA ASN A 143 19.88 0.11 -22.16
C ASN A 143 20.58 -0.79 -21.11
N MET A 144 21.45 -1.68 -21.57
CA MET A 144 22.12 -2.65 -20.69
C MET A 144 23.05 -1.99 -19.66
N GLY A 145 23.72 -0.89 -19.99
CA GLY A 145 24.61 -0.19 -19.06
C GLY A 145 23.85 0.38 -17.85
N GLU A 146 22.71 1.01 -18.12
CA GLU A 146 21.79 1.46 -17.04
C GLU A 146 21.24 0.27 -16.24
N ALA A 147 20.87 -0.82 -16.91
CA ALA A 147 20.36 -2.01 -16.22
C ALA A 147 21.43 -2.70 -15.33
N GLU A 148 22.70 -2.63 -15.72
CA GLU A 148 23.84 -3.09 -14.92
C GLU A 148 24.08 -2.21 -13.68
N LEU A 149 23.88 -0.89 -13.80
CA LEU A 149 23.87 0.05 -12.67
C LEU A 149 22.72 -0.30 -11.71
N GLU A 150 21.52 -0.52 -12.23
CA GLU A 150 20.36 -0.95 -11.46
C GLU A 150 20.49 -2.37 -10.89
N LYS A 151 21.43 -3.20 -11.36
CA LYS A 151 21.52 -4.64 -11.04
C LYS A 151 20.24 -5.41 -11.36
N ARG A 152 19.57 -5.04 -12.46
CA ARG A 152 18.25 -5.56 -12.87
C ARG A 152 18.26 -6.01 -14.32
N TYR A 153 19.12 -7.00 -14.59
CA TYR A 153 19.32 -7.56 -15.92
C TYR A 153 19.51 -9.08 -15.89
N MET A 154 19.25 -9.73 -17.01
CA MET A 154 19.57 -11.14 -17.25
C MET A 154 20.66 -11.25 -18.30
N LYS A 155 21.66 -12.09 -18.00
CA LYS A 155 22.68 -12.49 -18.94
C LYS A 155 23.03 -13.95 -18.68
N VAL A 156 22.72 -14.81 -19.64
CA VAL A 156 22.83 -16.26 -19.50
C VAL A 156 23.58 -16.83 -20.69
N GLU A 157 24.56 -17.69 -20.44
CA GLU A 157 25.36 -18.28 -21.51
C GLU A 157 24.49 -19.10 -22.47
N GLY A 158 24.70 -18.91 -23.77
CA GLY A 158 23.94 -19.64 -24.81
C GLY A 158 24.07 -21.16 -24.71
N LYS A 159 25.15 -21.66 -24.10
CA LYS A 159 25.40 -23.09 -23.93
C LYS A 159 24.35 -23.81 -23.08
N TYR A 160 23.69 -23.12 -22.13
CA TYR A 160 22.57 -23.71 -21.37
C TYR A 160 21.38 -24.08 -22.26
N TYR A 161 21.28 -23.47 -23.45
CA TYR A 161 20.19 -23.63 -24.40
C TYR A 161 20.65 -24.18 -25.75
N ASN A 162 21.85 -24.77 -25.83
CA ASN A 162 22.43 -25.29 -27.07
C ASN A 162 22.50 -24.25 -28.21
N GLN A 163 22.76 -22.98 -27.87
CA GLN A 163 22.88 -21.90 -28.85
C GLN A 163 24.23 -21.18 -28.72
N LYS A 164 24.68 -20.57 -29.83
CA LYS A 164 25.97 -19.88 -29.90
C LYS A 164 25.99 -18.52 -29.21
N LYS A 165 24.84 -17.85 -29.15
CA LYS A 165 24.71 -16.50 -28.59
C LYS A 165 24.14 -16.57 -27.18
N ASP A 166 24.62 -15.71 -26.31
CA ASP A 166 24.04 -15.53 -24.98
C ASP A 166 22.65 -14.91 -25.08
N ILE A 167 21.84 -15.15 -24.05
CA ILE A 167 20.54 -14.51 -23.88
C ILE A 167 20.75 -13.34 -22.92
N GLU A 168 20.37 -12.14 -23.36
CA GLU A 168 20.42 -10.95 -22.53
C GLU A 168 19.19 -10.06 -22.70
N PHE A 169 18.70 -9.54 -21.59
CA PHE A 169 17.59 -8.59 -21.50
C PHE A 169 17.62 -7.94 -20.12
N PHE A 170 16.75 -6.96 -19.88
CA PHE A 170 16.66 -6.29 -18.59
C PHE A 170 15.21 -5.99 -18.21
N GLU A 171 14.99 -5.90 -16.90
CA GLU A 171 13.66 -5.89 -16.30
C GLU A 171 12.85 -4.65 -16.69
N ALA A 172 13.47 -3.46 -16.66
CA ALA A 172 12.80 -2.21 -17.01
C ALA A 172 12.12 -2.27 -18.39
N ASN A 173 12.75 -2.90 -19.39
CA ASN A 173 12.16 -3.08 -20.72
C ASN A 173 10.99 -4.06 -20.73
N LEU A 174 11.00 -5.09 -19.89
CA LEU A 174 9.89 -6.03 -19.74
C LEU A 174 8.71 -5.36 -19.01
N ALA A 175 8.98 -4.72 -17.87
CA ALA A 175 7.98 -4.03 -17.06
C ALA A 175 7.29 -2.92 -17.86
N TYR A 176 8.05 -2.07 -18.55
CA TYR A 176 7.49 -0.97 -19.35
C TYR A 176 6.65 -1.48 -20.54
N ALA A 177 7.12 -2.51 -21.26
CA ALA A 177 6.36 -3.09 -22.37
C ALA A 177 5.08 -3.80 -21.89
N THR A 178 5.10 -4.38 -20.69
CA THR A 178 3.91 -4.92 -20.02
C THR A 178 2.94 -3.81 -19.69
N ALA A 179 3.41 -2.70 -19.11
CA ALA A 179 2.61 -1.54 -18.74
C ALA A 179 1.95 -0.90 -19.97
N LEU A 180 2.67 -0.77 -21.09
CA LEU A 180 2.09 -0.28 -22.35
C LEU A 180 1.01 -1.21 -22.89
N SER A 181 1.25 -2.53 -22.85
CA SER A 181 0.26 -3.50 -23.31
C SER A 181 -0.99 -3.47 -22.42
N MET A 182 -0.81 -3.32 -21.10
CA MET A 182 -1.90 -3.12 -20.14
C MET A 182 -2.68 -1.83 -20.43
N LYS A 183 -1.98 -0.72 -20.67
CA LYS A 183 -2.59 0.57 -20.99
C LYS A 183 -3.51 0.46 -22.20
N GLU A 184 -3.05 -0.15 -23.30
CA GLU A 184 -3.89 -0.37 -24.50
C GLU A 184 -5.15 -1.17 -24.17
N MET A 185 -5.02 -2.31 -23.47
CA MET A 185 -6.16 -3.17 -23.10
C MET A 185 -7.17 -2.47 -22.20
N LEU A 186 -6.69 -1.68 -21.24
CA LEU A 186 -7.52 -0.98 -20.27
C LEU A 186 -8.24 0.23 -20.88
N GLU A 187 -7.54 1.03 -21.68
CA GLU A 187 -8.12 2.20 -22.36
C GLU A 187 -9.15 1.77 -23.42
N GLU A 188 -8.95 0.62 -24.08
CA GLU A 188 -9.96 0.02 -24.96
C GLU A 188 -11.28 -0.29 -24.22
N LYS A 189 -11.21 -0.59 -22.90
CA LYS A 189 -12.38 -0.80 -22.05
C LYS A 189 -12.97 0.47 -21.44
N GLY A 190 -12.38 1.64 -21.70
CA GLY A 190 -12.84 2.93 -21.19
C GLY A 190 -12.22 3.38 -19.86
N ALA A 191 -11.20 2.68 -19.37
CA ALA A 191 -10.44 3.12 -18.20
C ALA A 191 -9.52 4.30 -18.53
N GLN A 192 -9.24 5.13 -17.53
CA GLN A 192 -8.22 6.17 -17.59
C GLN A 192 -6.93 5.64 -17.00
N VAL A 193 -5.86 5.60 -17.79
CA VAL A 193 -4.61 4.96 -17.38
C VAL A 193 -3.44 5.93 -17.40
N MET A 194 -2.76 6.07 -16.26
CA MET A 194 -1.47 6.75 -16.19
C MET A 194 -0.30 5.75 -16.16
N LEU A 195 0.83 6.18 -16.72
CA LEU A 195 2.14 5.59 -16.44
C LEU A 195 2.89 6.55 -15.51
N THR A 196 3.61 6.01 -14.53
CA THR A 196 4.34 6.84 -13.55
C THR A 196 5.53 7.58 -14.14
N HIS A 197 6.13 7.04 -15.20
CA HIS A 197 7.25 7.66 -15.89
C HIS A 197 7.31 7.30 -17.39
N ASP A 198 8.16 8.02 -18.12
CA ASP A 198 8.45 7.76 -19.53
C ASP A 198 9.54 6.67 -19.66
N TYR A 199 9.59 6.00 -20.81
CA TYR A 199 10.62 4.98 -21.05
C TYR A 199 12.02 5.58 -21.00
N GLY A 200 12.91 4.97 -20.21
CA GLY A 200 14.27 5.45 -20.05
C GLY A 200 14.43 6.65 -19.12
N LYS A 201 13.36 7.08 -18.43
CA LYS A 201 13.35 8.22 -17.50
C LYS A 201 12.81 7.79 -16.15
N SER A 202 13.29 8.45 -15.09
CA SER A 202 12.66 8.41 -13.76
C SER A 202 11.30 9.13 -13.79
N ALA A 203 10.53 9.02 -12.71
CA ALA A 203 9.33 9.82 -12.48
C ALA A 203 9.62 11.33 -12.39
N MET A 204 10.89 11.72 -12.18
CA MET A 204 11.35 13.12 -12.26
C MET A 204 11.52 13.62 -13.72
N GLY A 205 11.34 12.75 -14.72
CA GLY A 205 11.45 13.11 -16.15
C GLY A 205 12.89 13.11 -16.70
N ILE A 206 13.87 12.71 -15.91
CA ILE A 206 15.29 12.64 -16.27
C ILE A 206 15.85 11.24 -15.99
N ASN A 207 16.90 10.84 -16.69
CA ASN A 207 17.65 9.63 -16.36
C ASN A 207 18.80 9.93 -15.36
N TYR A 208 19.46 8.87 -14.88
CA TYR A 208 20.53 9.00 -13.89
C TYR A 208 21.69 9.89 -14.37
N TYR A 209 22.12 9.74 -15.62
CA TYR A 209 23.26 10.48 -16.16
C TYR A 209 22.91 11.96 -16.39
N GLU A 210 21.70 12.27 -16.84
CA GLU A 210 21.22 13.66 -16.91
C GLU A 210 21.15 14.29 -15.53
N TRP A 211 20.65 13.57 -14.52
CA TRP A 211 20.60 14.05 -13.13
C TRP A 211 21.99 14.34 -12.55
N LEU A 212 22.99 13.52 -12.86
CA LEU A 212 24.39 13.77 -12.48
C LEU A 212 24.95 15.06 -13.09
N GLU A 213 24.46 15.48 -14.26
CA GLU A 213 24.90 16.70 -14.92
C GLU A 213 24.14 17.94 -14.43
N THR A 214 22.91 17.77 -13.91
CA THR A 214 22.04 18.89 -13.53
C THR A 214 21.88 19.05 -12.02
N ASP A 215 21.18 18.12 -11.38
CA ASP A 215 20.48 18.36 -10.10
C ASP A 215 21.15 17.71 -8.89
N TYR A 216 22.11 16.79 -9.10
CA TYR A 216 22.62 15.94 -8.01
C TYR A 216 23.14 16.71 -6.79
N LYS A 217 23.85 17.82 -6.97
CA LYS A 217 24.38 18.63 -5.85
C LYS A 217 23.24 19.26 -5.05
N LYS A 218 22.24 19.81 -5.74
CA LYS A 218 21.06 20.41 -5.13
C LYS A 218 20.32 19.37 -4.29
N ASP A 219 20.17 18.17 -4.83
CA ASP A 219 19.47 17.08 -4.15
C ASP A 219 20.23 16.51 -2.96
N ILE A 220 21.56 16.38 -3.04
CA ILE A 220 22.38 15.99 -1.88
C ILE A 220 22.30 17.04 -0.77
N ILE A 221 22.34 18.33 -1.11
CA ILE A 221 22.18 19.43 -0.15
C ILE A 221 20.80 19.41 0.49
N ALA A 222 19.74 19.19 -0.31
CA ALA A 222 18.38 19.07 0.21
C ALA A 222 18.26 17.87 1.15
N GLY A 223 18.78 16.70 0.77
CA GLY A 223 18.77 15.51 1.61
C GLY A 223 19.50 15.71 2.94
N TYR A 224 20.63 16.43 2.95
CA TYR A 224 21.30 16.77 4.22
C TYR A 224 20.49 17.73 5.09
N LYS A 225 19.79 18.71 4.49
CA LYS A 225 18.91 19.62 5.25
C LYS A 225 17.71 18.92 5.86
N ASN A 226 17.21 17.89 5.18
CA ASN A 226 16.11 17.04 5.63
C ASN A 226 16.61 15.82 6.43
N GLU A 227 17.85 15.86 6.92
CA GLU A 227 18.46 14.81 7.76
C GLU A 227 18.51 13.40 7.15
N TRP A 228 18.31 13.23 5.84
CA TRP A 228 18.39 11.92 5.15
C TRP A 228 19.79 11.29 5.25
N TYR A 229 20.82 12.13 5.41
CA TYR A 229 22.19 11.68 5.56
C TYR A 229 22.87 12.42 6.71
N ASN A 230 23.76 11.74 7.42
CA ASN A 230 24.68 12.38 8.35
C ASN A 230 25.76 13.19 7.61
N ARG A 231 26.52 14.00 8.35
CA ARG A 231 27.56 14.88 7.78
C ARG A 231 28.67 14.13 7.04
N GLU A 232 29.03 12.92 7.50
CA GLU A 232 30.05 12.09 6.85
C GLU A 232 29.58 11.65 5.46
N LYS A 233 28.36 11.12 5.37
CA LYS A 233 27.76 10.69 4.12
C LYS A 233 27.56 11.86 3.16
N PHE A 234 27.09 13.00 3.66
CA PHE A 234 26.98 14.24 2.87
C PHE A 234 28.32 14.65 2.25
N ASN A 235 29.39 14.70 3.04
CA ASN A 235 30.72 15.04 2.54
C ASN A 235 31.22 14.03 1.51
N TYR A 236 30.98 12.73 1.73
CA TYR A 236 31.35 11.69 0.77
C TYR A 236 30.62 11.85 -0.57
N LEU A 237 29.30 12.06 -0.55
CA LEU A 237 28.48 12.26 -1.75
C LEU A 237 28.91 13.51 -2.54
N LEU A 238 29.32 14.59 -1.86
CA LEU A 238 29.82 15.81 -2.53
C LEU A 238 31.31 15.79 -2.91
N SER A 239 32.08 14.79 -2.46
CA SER A 239 33.53 14.75 -2.68
C SER A 239 33.96 14.53 -4.13
N GLY A 240 33.05 14.04 -4.98
CA GLY A 240 33.37 13.53 -6.32
C GLY A 240 33.93 12.11 -6.34
N ASN A 241 34.14 11.48 -5.18
CA ASN A 241 34.64 10.09 -5.07
C ASN A 241 33.52 9.06 -4.87
N ALA A 242 32.26 9.48 -4.76
CA ALA A 242 31.13 8.56 -4.67
C ALA A 242 30.98 7.80 -5.99
N THR A 243 30.85 6.47 -5.91
CA THR A 243 30.67 5.65 -7.10
C THR A 243 29.26 5.84 -7.67
N ASP A 244 29.08 5.54 -8.97
CA ASP A 244 27.76 5.61 -9.58
C ASP A 244 26.73 4.75 -8.86
N PHE A 245 27.15 3.58 -8.39
CA PHE A 245 26.30 2.70 -7.61
C PHE A 245 25.76 3.39 -6.34
N ILE A 246 26.63 4.06 -5.58
CA ILE A 246 26.22 4.79 -4.37
C ILE A 246 25.32 5.97 -4.72
N MET A 247 25.70 6.76 -5.72
CA MET A 247 24.93 7.93 -6.16
C MET A 247 23.53 7.52 -6.64
N PHE A 248 23.43 6.42 -7.37
CA PHE A 248 22.17 5.87 -7.82
C PHE A 248 21.32 5.34 -6.65
N TYR A 249 21.86 4.43 -5.84
CA TYR A 249 21.09 3.70 -4.83
C TYR A 249 20.70 4.53 -3.62
N ASP A 250 21.56 5.45 -3.19
CA ASP A 250 21.37 6.20 -1.95
C ASP A 250 20.68 7.54 -2.19
N VAL A 251 20.76 8.10 -3.40
CA VAL A 251 20.21 9.43 -3.71
C VAL A 251 19.16 9.36 -4.82
N PHE A 252 19.57 9.08 -6.05
CA PHE A 252 18.70 9.21 -7.22
C PHE A 252 17.47 8.30 -7.17
N ARG A 253 17.64 7.03 -6.79
CA ARG A 253 16.55 6.06 -6.68
C ARG A 253 15.54 6.43 -5.61
N ASN A 254 15.98 6.96 -4.46
CA ASN A 254 15.06 7.38 -3.40
C ASN A 254 14.19 8.55 -3.86
N LYS A 255 14.80 9.51 -4.59
CA LYS A 255 14.08 10.61 -5.23
C LYS A 255 13.08 10.14 -6.28
N ASP A 256 13.45 9.15 -7.08
CA ASP A 256 12.53 8.52 -8.04
C ASP A 256 11.32 7.89 -7.34
N PHE A 257 11.52 7.16 -6.23
CA PHE A 257 10.40 6.59 -5.47
C PHE A 257 9.45 7.65 -4.92
N VAL A 258 9.97 8.76 -4.39
CA VAL A 258 9.16 9.91 -3.93
C VAL A 258 8.35 10.47 -5.10
N ALA A 259 9.00 10.76 -6.23
CA ALA A 259 8.34 11.31 -7.41
C ALA A 259 7.29 10.35 -8.00
N ARG A 260 7.52 9.03 -7.96
CA ARG A 260 6.53 8.02 -8.35
C ARG A 260 5.27 8.12 -7.48
N ALA A 261 5.43 8.11 -6.15
CA ALA A 261 4.32 8.22 -5.22
C ALA A 261 3.54 9.52 -5.40
N GLU A 262 4.24 10.66 -5.52
CA GLU A 262 3.62 11.98 -5.77
C GLU A 262 2.77 11.98 -7.04
N ARG A 263 3.30 11.47 -8.16
CA ARG A 263 2.57 11.41 -9.43
C ARG A 263 1.36 10.50 -9.37
N ILE A 264 1.48 9.34 -8.73
CA ILE A 264 0.36 8.42 -8.51
C ILE A 264 -0.72 9.13 -7.66
N ASN A 265 -0.32 9.73 -6.54
CA ASN A 265 -1.25 10.39 -5.62
C ASN A 265 -1.95 11.59 -6.27
N GLN A 266 -1.25 12.34 -7.12
CA GLN A 266 -1.82 13.46 -7.89
C GLN A 266 -2.89 12.98 -8.89
N PHE A 267 -2.71 11.80 -9.48
CA PHE A 267 -3.68 11.22 -10.41
C PHE A 267 -4.94 10.69 -9.71
N LYS A 268 -4.85 10.40 -8.40
CA LYS A 268 -5.92 9.84 -7.56
C LYS A 268 -6.54 8.57 -8.19
N PRO A 269 -5.75 7.50 -8.43
CA PRO A 269 -6.27 6.27 -9.01
C PRO A 269 -7.24 5.56 -8.06
N ASP A 270 -8.12 4.75 -8.64
CA ASP A 270 -8.91 3.77 -7.91
C ASP A 270 -8.06 2.54 -7.56
N ILE A 271 -7.06 2.23 -8.38
CA ILE A 271 -6.13 1.13 -8.14
C ILE A 271 -4.76 1.39 -8.76
N THR A 272 -3.71 0.95 -8.09
CA THR A 272 -2.32 1.04 -8.55
C THR A 272 -1.72 -0.35 -8.72
N LEU A 273 -1.04 -0.57 -9.84
CA LEU A 273 -0.28 -1.78 -10.11
C LEU A 273 1.20 -1.42 -10.34
N VAL A 274 2.07 -1.89 -9.47
CA VAL A 274 3.52 -1.83 -9.65
C VAL A 274 3.99 -3.12 -10.30
N ILE A 275 4.63 -3.02 -11.46
CA ILE A 275 4.93 -4.13 -12.36
C ILE A 275 6.41 -4.47 -12.26
N HIS A 276 6.71 -5.63 -11.69
CA HIS A 276 8.06 -6.21 -11.63
C HIS A 276 8.07 -7.63 -12.19
N TYR A 277 9.28 -8.07 -12.47
CA TYR A 277 9.58 -9.48 -12.73
C TYR A 277 10.61 -9.95 -11.72
N ASN A 278 10.45 -11.16 -11.21
CA ASN A 278 11.30 -11.66 -10.15
C ASN A 278 12.58 -12.30 -10.69
N ALA A 279 13.49 -12.67 -9.79
CA ALA A 279 14.57 -13.61 -10.05
C ALA A 279 14.73 -14.50 -8.81
N SER A 280 15.35 -15.68 -8.94
CA SER A 280 15.60 -16.51 -7.77
C SER A 280 16.46 -15.77 -6.74
N GLU A 281 16.01 -15.78 -5.49
CA GLU A 281 16.74 -15.16 -4.40
C GLU A 281 18.06 -15.90 -4.16
N GLY A 282 19.14 -15.14 -3.93
CA GLY A 282 20.46 -15.70 -3.68
C GLY A 282 21.21 -16.16 -4.93
N GLY A 283 20.65 -16.01 -6.14
CA GLY A 283 21.34 -16.29 -7.40
C GLY A 283 22.66 -15.52 -7.52
N GLN A 284 23.78 -16.24 -7.47
CA GLN A 284 25.10 -15.64 -7.60
C GLN A 284 25.52 -15.54 -9.07
N ARG A 285 25.88 -14.33 -9.50
CA ARG A 285 26.49 -14.15 -10.81
C ARG A 285 27.91 -14.68 -10.79
N TYR A 286 28.28 -15.48 -11.79
CA TYR A 286 29.68 -15.84 -12.01
C TYR A 286 30.30 -14.92 -13.06
N ASN A 287 31.62 -14.72 -12.94
CA ASN A 287 32.38 -13.72 -13.71
C ASN A 287 31.76 -12.31 -13.62
N ASP A 288 31.11 -12.01 -12.50
CA ASP A 288 30.38 -10.76 -12.22
C ASP A 288 29.31 -10.38 -13.26
N LYS A 289 28.86 -11.33 -14.09
CA LYS A 289 28.02 -11.06 -15.27
C LYS A 289 26.88 -12.05 -15.42
N TYR A 290 27.19 -13.35 -15.42
CA TYR A 290 26.25 -14.37 -15.85
C TYR A 290 25.47 -14.92 -14.67
N LEU A 291 24.14 -14.97 -14.80
CA LEU A 291 23.26 -15.60 -13.83
C LEU A 291 22.87 -16.99 -14.35
N PRO A 292 23.19 -18.09 -13.64
CA PRO A 292 22.80 -19.42 -14.09
C PRO A 292 21.27 -19.59 -14.01
N PRO A 293 20.65 -20.29 -14.97
CA PRO A 293 19.20 -20.52 -14.96
C PRO A 293 18.79 -21.47 -13.83
N VAL A 294 17.58 -21.27 -13.30
CA VAL A 294 16.98 -22.11 -12.26
C VAL A 294 15.74 -22.85 -12.79
N GLN A 295 15.29 -23.87 -12.06
CA GLN A 295 14.07 -24.63 -12.43
C GLN A 295 12.81 -24.05 -11.77
N GLN A 296 12.97 -23.39 -10.63
CA GLN A 296 11.89 -22.75 -9.89
C GLN A 296 11.27 -21.63 -10.72
N ASN A 297 9.96 -21.44 -10.56
CA ASN A 297 9.25 -20.30 -11.12
C ASN A 297 8.13 -19.90 -10.18
N TYR A 298 8.39 -18.91 -9.34
CA TYR A 298 7.44 -18.45 -8.35
C TYR A 298 7.02 -17.02 -8.60
N SER A 299 5.81 -16.69 -8.16
CA SER A 299 5.31 -15.33 -8.07
C SER A 299 5.06 -14.91 -6.63
N MET A 300 5.10 -13.61 -6.41
CA MET A 300 4.61 -12.97 -5.21
C MET A 300 4.06 -11.58 -5.51
N VAL A 301 3.20 -11.09 -4.62
CA VAL A 301 2.67 -9.74 -4.66
C VAL A 301 2.82 -9.11 -3.28
N PHE A 302 3.42 -7.92 -3.23
CA PHE A 302 3.47 -7.12 -2.00
C PHE A 302 2.32 -6.12 -1.94
N VAL A 303 1.76 -5.98 -0.75
CA VAL A 303 0.72 -5.00 -0.39
C VAL A 303 1.16 -4.20 0.84
N PRO A 304 0.49 -3.09 1.19
CA PRO A 304 0.88 -2.27 2.34
C PRO A 304 0.94 -3.08 3.65
N GLY A 305 1.83 -2.72 4.58
CA GLY A 305 1.88 -3.26 5.95
C GLY A 305 3.25 -3.71 6.41
N SER A 306 3.33 -4.55 7.45
CA SER A 306 4.57 -5.03 8.07
C SER A 306 5.58 -3.94 8.45
N PHE A 307 5.11 -2.85 9.04
CA PHE A 307 5.93 -1.85 9.72
C PHE A 307 6.73 -2.50 10.86
N LEU A 308 8.01 -2.13 10.95
CA LEU A 308 8.94 -2.54 11.99
C LEU A 308 8.99 -1.50 13.12
N GLY A 309 9.46 -1.92 14.30
CA GLY A 309 9.53 -1.04 15.47
C GLY A 309 10.33 0.23 15.19
N PHE A 310 11.53 0.09 14.63
CA PHE A 310 12.40 1.25 14.36
C PHE A 310 11.86 2.19 13.27
N GLU A 311 10.94 1.73 12.42
CA GLU A 311 10.32 2.56 11.36
C GLU A 311 9.23 3.48 11.95
N VAL A 312 8.61 3.05 13.05
CA VAL A 312 7.53 3.78 13.74
C VAL A 312 8.07 4.58 14.95
N ASP A 313 9.05 4.02 15.66
CA ASP A 313 9.72 4.57 16.86
C ASP A 313 11.00 5.37 16.52
N GLY A 314 11.35 5.45 15.23
CA GLY A 314 12.57 6.08 14.73
C GLY A 314 12.49 7.60 14.55
N LYS A 315 13.65 8.18 14.19
CA LYS A 315 13.77 9.60 13.82
C LYS A 315 13.11 9.95 12.48
N ASP A 316 12.78 8.94 11.66
CA ASP A 316 12.07 9.08 10.40
C ASP A 316 10.57 9.32 10.64
N GLU A 317 10.34 10.49 11.25
CA GLU A 317 9.27 11.49 11.11
C GLU A 317 7.81 11.03 11.02
N ILE A 318 6.97 11.83 11.69
CA ILE A 318 5.49 11.91 11.70
C ILE A 318 4.75 11.22 10.53
N ASP A 319 5.29 11.28 9.32
CA ASP A 319 4.76 10.68 8.10
C ASP A 319 4.53 9.17 8.23
N GLN A 320 5.47 8.36 8.75
CA GLN A 320 5.25 6.90 8.81
C GLN A 320 4.15 6.51 9.80
N ARG A 321 4.04 7.24 10.92
CA ARG A 321 2.94 7.06 11.89
C ARG A 321 1.60 7.53 11.33
N PHE A 322 1.62 8.56 10.49
CA PHE A 322 0.45 8.99 9.74
C PHE A 322 0.04 7.94 8.68
N GLU A 323 0.98 7.35 7.94
CA GLU A 323 0.68 6.27 6.99
C GLU A 323 0.11 5.03 7.71
N LEU A 324 0.65 4.67 8.89
CA LEU A 324 0.09 3.63 9.74
C LEU A 324 -1.35 3.96 10.14
N LEU A 325 -1.61 5.19 10.61
CA LEU A 325 -2.95 5.68 10.95
C LEU A 325 -3.91 5.59 9.76
N ARG A 326 -3.50 6.05 8.58
CA ARG A 326 -4.28 5.98 7.33
C ARG A 326 -4.65 4.54 7.02
N LEU A 327 -3.68 3.63 6.99
CA LEU A 327 -3.90 2.22 6.64
C LEU A 327 -4.73 1.46 7.69
N LEU A 328 -4.75 1.91 8.95
CA LEU A 328 -5.62 1.33 9.99
C LEU A 328 -7.11 1.62 9.75
N VAL A 329 -7.44 2.71 9.04
CA VAL A 329 -8.83 3.21 8.95
C VAL A 329 -9.38 3.24 7.52
N SER A 330 -8.51 3.37 6.51
CA SER A 330 -8.89 3.38 5.10
C SER A 330 -9.16 1.98 4.55
N TYR A 331 -9.68 1.93 3.32
CA TYR A 331 -9.94 0.70 2.58
C TYR A 331 -8.70 0.15 1.88
N ASP A 332 -7.61 0.92 1.86
CA ASP A 332 -6.47 0.70 0.97
C ASP A 332 -5.84 -0.67 1.19
N LEU A 333 -5.61 -1.06 2.45
CA LEU A 333 -5.04 -2.37 2.78
C LEU A 333 -5.93 -3.54 2.33
N GLU A 334 -7.23 -3.43 2.59
CA GLU A 334 -8.21 -4.49 2.37
C GLU A 334 -8.38 -4.75 0.87
N GLU A 335 -8.57 -3.68 0.10
CA GLU A 335 -8.70 -3.74 -1.36
C GLU A 335 -7.40 -4.12 -2.05
N SER A 336 -6.24 -3.67 -1.54
CA SER A 336 -4.93 -4.12 -2.03
C SER A 336 -4.79 -5.63 -1.91
N ASN A 337 -5.21 -6.20 -0.77
CA ASN A 337 -5.10 -7.63 -0.52
C ASN A 337 -6.02 -8.45 -1.45
N VAL A 338 -7.24 -7.97 -1.71
CA VAL A 338 -8.15 -8.60 -2.68
C VAL A 338 -7.60 -8.53 -4.11
N PHE A 339 -7.07 -7.38 -4.51
CA PHE A 339 -6.47 -7.22 -5.84
C PHE A 339 -5.24 -8.12 -6.01
N ALA A 340 -4.33 -8.13 -5.04
CA ALA A 340 -3.16 -9.00 -5.02
C ALA A 340 -3.53 -10.49 -5.09
N SER A 341 -4.57 -10.90 -4.35
CA SER A 341 -5.09 -12.27 -4.41
C SER A 341 -5.63 -12.63 -5.80
N SER A 342 -6.27 -11.66 -6.48
CA SER A 342 -6.74 -11.84 -7.86
C SER A 342 -5.57 -12.01 -8.83
N ILE A 343 -4.49 -11.25 -8.66
CA ILE A 343 -3.24 -11.38 -9.44
C ILE A 343 -2.65 -12.77 -9.27
N MET A 344 -2.42 -13.20 -8.02
CA MET A 344 -1.84 -14.52 -7.74
C MET A 344 -2.65 -15.65 -8.35
N LYS A 345 -3.98 -15.59 -8.22
CA LYS A 345 -4.88 -16.56 -8.83
C LYS A 345 -4.75 -16.58 -10.36
N THR A 346 -4.69 -15.43 -11.02
CA THR A 346 -4.54 -15.39 -12.49
C THR A 346 -3.18 -15.87 -12.98
N LEU A 347 -2.11 -15.63 -12.22
CA LEU A 347 -0.77 -16.11 -12.55
C LEU A 347 -0.72 -17.64 -12.53
N ASP A 348 -1.30 -18.25 -11.49
CA ASP A 348 -1.45 -19.70 -11.40
C ASP A 348 -2.34 -20.24 -12.54
N THR A 349 -3.53 -19.67 -12.74
CA THR A 349 -4.47 -20.22 -13.73
C THR A 349 -3.98 -20.10 -15.16
N ASP A 350 -3.41 -18.95 -15.54
CA ASP A 350 -3.19 -18.60 -16.94
C ASP A 350 -1.74 -18.86 -17.36
N LEU A 351 -0.76 -18.65 -16.46
CA LEU A 351 0.66 -18.82 -16.76
C LEU A 351 1.29 -20.03 -16.09
N LYS A 352 0.58 -20.72 -15.19
CA LYS A 352 1.10 -21.86 -14.42
C LYS A 352 2.35 -21.48 -13.61
N VAL A 353 2.31 -20.29 -13.02
CA VAL A 353 3.36 -19.80 -12.12
C VAL A 353 2.85 -19.97 -10.69
N ASP A 354 3.54 -20.82 -9.93
CA ASP A 354 3.15 -21.12 -8.56
C ASP A 354 3.39 -19.91 -7.65
N ALA A 355 2.60 -19.81 -6.58
CA ALA A 355 2.91 -18.89 -5.50
C ALA A 355 4.25 -19.27 -4.84
N LEU A 356 4.99 -18.26 -4.37
CA LEU A 356 6.14 -18.53 -3.52
C LEU A 356 5.71 -19.42 -2.34
N PRO A 357 6.40 -20.56 -2.09
CA PRO A 357 6.04 -21.46 -1.01
C PRO A 357 5.99 -20.75 0.33
N ALA A 358 4.98 -21.08 1.13
CA ALA A 358 4.82 -20.50 2.46
C ALA A 358 6.03 -20.78 3.37
N ASP A 359 6.56 -22.00 3.27
CA ASP A 359 7.81 -22.40 3.92
C ASP A 359 8.98 -22.07 2.99
N ASN A 360 9.51 -20.86 3.15
CA ASN A 360 10.73 -20.41 2.47
C ASN A 360 11.72 -19.79 3.46
N ASP A 361 12.99 -19.74 3.09
CA ASP A 361 14.10 -19.21 3.89
C ASP A 361 14.51 -17.79 3.50
N PHE A 362 13.66 -17.11 2.73
CA PHE A 362 13.95 -15.80 2.18
C PHE A 362 13.86 -14.71 3.26
N ALA A 363 14.90 -13.87 3.31
CA ALA A 363 15.04 -12.89 4.38
C ALA A 363 13.89 -11.88 4.36
N PHE A 364 13.41 -11.52 3.17
CA PHE A 364 12.27 -10.61 3.06
C PHE A 364 10.97 -11.19 3.60
N ALA A 365 10.71 -12.49 3.37
CA ALA A 365 9.49 -13.13 3.80
C ALA A 365 9.47 -13.32 5.32
N GLN A 366 10.62 -13.70 5.91
CA GLN A 366 10.71 -13.98 7.35
C GLN A 366 10.84 -12.72 8.21
N LYS A 367 11.71 -11.77 7.79
CA LYS A 367 12.09 -10.61 8.62
C LYS A 367 11.24 -9.38 8.33
N TYR A 368 10.85 -9.18 7.09
CA TYR A 368 10.35 -7.89 6.61
C TYR A 368 8.90 -7.92 6.11
N SER A 369 8.24 -9.07 6.20
CA SER A 369 6.88 -9.24 5.68
C SER A 369 5.96 -9.99 6.65
N ILE A 370 4.65 -9.80 6.48
CA ILE A 370 3.59 -10.61 7.09
C ILE A 370 2.81 -11.26 5.96
N LYS A 371 2.62 -12.58 6.03
CA LYS A 371 1.83 -13.30 5.02
C LYS A 371 0.35 -12.88 5.10
N SER A 372 -0.28 -12.70 3.95
CA SER A 372 -1.72 -12.49 3.85
C SER A 372 -2.51 -13.74 4.29
N ASP A 373 -3.70 -13.52 4.83
CA ASP A 373 -4.68 -14.58 5.12
C ASP A 373 -5.63 -14.88 3.96
N LEU A 374 -5.57 -14.11 2.86
CA LEU A 374 -6.47 -14.28 1.71
C LEU A 374 -5.91 -15.20 0.62
N ALA A 375 -4.60 -15.17 0.38
CA ALA A 375 -3.97 -15.95 -0.69
C ALA A 375 -2.49 -16.25 -0.41
N ASP A 376 -2.04 -17.41 -0.88
CA ASP A 376 -0.62 -17.73 -0.95
C ASP A 376 0.09 -16.80 -1.94
N GLY A 377 1.36 -16.49 -1.67
CA GLY A 377 2.15 -15.57 -2.48
C GLY A 377 1.86 -14.09 -2.25
N VAL A 378 0.88 -13.73 -1.41
CA VAL A 378 0.62 -12.33 -1.03
C VAL A 378 1.25 -12.00 0.32
N TYR A 379 2.02 -10.90 0.36
CA TYR A 379 2.78 -10.48 1.53
C TYR A 379 2.56 -8.98 1.83
N HIS A 380 2.23 -8.66 3.07
CA HIS A 380 2.26 -7.28 3.57
C HIS A 380 3.71 -6.88 3.81
N ARG A 381 4.13 -5.75 3.24
CA ARG A 381 5.52 -5.28 3.29
C ARG A 381 5.59 -3.76 3.28
N ASN A 382 6.47 -3.19 4.11
CA ASN A 382 6.63 -1.76 4.24
C ASN A 382 7.62 -1.23 3.18
N LEU A 383 7.31 -1.44 1.90
CA LEU A 383 8.02 -0.81 0.79
C LEU A 383 7.58 0.65 0.67
N TYR A 384 8.46 1.52 0.14
CA TYR A 384 8.13 2.95 0.06
C TYR A 384 6.80 3.21 -0.68
N LEU A 385 6.61 2.63 -1.87
CA LEU A 385 5.37 2.83 -2.63
C LEU A 385 4.14 2.21 -1.96
N THR A 386 4.28 1.05 -1.31
CA THR A 386 3.15 0.40 -0.64
C THR A 386 2.68 1.21 0.57
N ARG A 387 3.55 1.98 1.23
CA ARG A 387 3.11 2.96 2.26
C ARG A 387 2.72 4.32 1.72
N ALA A 388 3.39 4.85 0.69
CA ALA A 388 3.25 6.26 0.30
C ALA A 388 2.10 6.49 -0.69
N VAL A 389 1.70 5.47 -1.45
CA VAL A 389 0.56 5.57 -2.37
C VAL A 389 -0.75 5.60 -1.59
N LYS A 390 -1.59 6.59 -1.90
CA LYS A 390 -2.96 6.73 -1.41
C LYS A 390 -3.87 5.90 -2.30
N GLY A 391 -4.58 4.95 -1.69
CA GLY A 391 -5.46 4.03 -2.42
C GLY A 391 -4.92 2.60 -2.52
N PRO A 392 -5.72 1.68 -3.07
CA PRO A 392 -5.34 0.29 -3.29
C PRO A 392 -4.11 0.16 -4.20
N ILE A 393 -3.15 -0.67 -3.80
CA ILE A 393 -1.89 -0.92 -4.51
C ILE A 393 -1.46 -2.37 -4.42
N ALA A 394 -1.05 -2.94 -5.55
CA ALA A 394 -0.38 -4.23 -5.61
C ALA A 394 0.99 -4.10 -6.27
N TYR A 395 2.04 -4.55 -5.60
CA TYR A 395 3.39 -4.62 -6.13
C TYR A 395 3.67 -6.05 -6.58
N ALA A 396 3.48 -6.32 -7.86
CA ALA A 396 3.48 -7.67 -8.41
C ALA A 396 4.85 -8.06 -8.98
N GLU A 397 5.38 -9.18 -8.52
CA GLU A 397 6.55 -9.84 -9.08
C GLU A 397 6.10 -11.10 -9.82
N ALA A 398 5.86 -10.97 -11.14
CA ALA A 398 5.08 -11.94 -11.91
C ALA A 398 5.66 -13.35 -11.95
N LEU A 399 6.94 -13.49 -12.31
CA LEU A 399 7.60 -14.78 -12.56
C LEU A 399 9.11 -14.62 -12.52
N TYR A 400 9.84 -15.73 -12.43
CA TYR A 400 11.29 -15.74 -12.37
C TYR A 400 11.89 -15.50 -13.76
N GLN A 401 12.55 -14.36 -13.94
CA GLN A 401 13.26 -14.01 -15.16
C GLN A 401 14.44 -14.95 -15.44
N ASP A 402 14.95 -15.61 -14.41
CA ASP A 402 16.04 -16.58 -14.47
C ASP A 402 15.55 -18.03 -14.48
N ASN A 403 14.24 -18.27 -14.54
CA ASN A 403 13.70 -19.59 -14.81
C ASN A 403 14.14 -20.09 -16.20
N PHE A 404 14.51 -21.37 -16.28
CA PHE A 404 15.06 -21.99 -17.48
C PHE A 404 14.18 -21.81 -18.73
N ASP A 405 12.86 -21.92 -18.58
CA ASP A 405 11.94 -21.76 -19.72
C ASP A 405 11.64 -20.29 -19.98
N GLU A 406 11.43 -19.48 -18.93
CA GLU A 406 11.09 -18.06 -19.06
C GLU A 406 12.23 -17.24 -19.67
N ILE A 407 13.51 -17.52 -19.37
CA ILE A 407 14.66 -16.85 -20.01
C ILE A 407 14.53 -16.89 -21.54
N ARG A 408 14.16 -18.06 -22.09
CA ARG A 408 14.03 -18.23 -23.55
C ARG A 408 12.87 -17.46 -24.12
N LEU A 409 11.78 -17.33 -23.36
CA LEU A 409 10.59 -16.59 -23.77
C LEU A 409 10.86 -15.08 -23.68
N LEU A 410 11.31 -14.59 -22.52
CA LEU A 410 11.61 -13.19 -22.25
C LEU A 410 12.79 -12.64 -23.07
N GLY A 411 13.73 -13.51 -23.45
CA GLY A 411 14.86 -13.15 -24.30
C GLY A 411 14.50 -12.90 -25.77
N LYS A 412 13.30 -13.25 -26.21
CA LYS A 412 12.84 -12.98 -27.58
C LYS A 412 12.70 -11.47 -27.82
N LYS A 413 12.93 -11.07 -29.06
CA LYS A 413 12.77 -9.68 -29.54
C LYS A 413 11.76 -9.67 -30.70
N ASP A 414 10.62 -10.30 -30.47
CA ASP A 414 9.57 -10.60 -31.44
C ASP A 414 8.31 -9.73 -31.26
N TYR A 415 8.35 -8.74 -30.37
CA TYR A 415 7.26 -7.81 -30.12
C TYR A 415 7.77 -6.37 -30.06
N THR A 416 6.97 -5.45 -30.60
CA THR A 416 7.25 -4.01 -30.54
C THR A 416 6.00 -3.28 -30.11
N ILE A 417 6.10 -2.43 -29.08
CA ILE A 417 5.03 -1.56 -28.59
C ILE A 417 5.63 -0.23 -28.15
N GLY A 418 5.00 0.89 -28.50
CA GLY A 418 5.53 2.23 -28.17
C GLY A 418 6.95 2.49 -28.69
N GLY A 419 7.37 1.84 -29.79
CA GLY A 419 8.74 1.90 -30.31
C GLY A 419 9.78 1.04 -29.55
N ILE A 420 9.37 0.35 -28.49
CA ILE A 420 10.23 -0.51 -27.66
C ILE A 420 10.19 -1.94 -28.20
N LYS A 421 11.36 -2.53 -28.44
CA LYS A 421 11.49 -3.93 -28.87
C LYS A 421 11.63 -4.86 -27.66
N SER A 422 10.63 -5.70 -27.44
CA SER A 422 10.55 -6.62 -26.30
C SER A 422 10.14 -8.04 -26.74
N SER A 423 9.90 -8.91 -25.75
CA SER A 423 9.37 -10.25 -25.97
C SER A 423 7.84 -10.22 -26.02
N SER A 424 7.24 -11.03 -26.89
CA SER A 424 5.80 -11.27 -26.92
C SER A 424 5.25 -11.84 -25.61
N ARG A 425 6.10 -12.44 -24.76
CA ARG A 425 5.74 -12.97 -23.43
C ARG A 425 5.20 -11.90 -22.49
N VAL A 426 5.59 -10.63 -22.65
CA VAL A 426 5.06 -9.52 -21.83
C VAL A 426 3.55 -9.32 -22.03
N LYS A 427 3.00 -9.71 -23.19
CA LYS A 427 1.55 -9.64 -23.44
C LYS A 427 0.78 -10.67 -22.63
N ASP A 428 1.38 -11.82 -22.35
CA ASP A 428 0.73 -12.83 -21.52
C ASP A 428 0.67 -12.37 -20.06
N VAL A 429 1.75 -11.76 -19.56
CA VAL A 429 1.77 -11.13 -18.23
C VAL A 429 0.80 -9.94 -18.15
N ALA A 430 0.71 -9.12 -19.19
CA ALA A 430 -0.31 -8.07 -19.25
C ALA A 430 -1.74 -8.66 -19.21
N ARG A 431 -2.02 -9.74 -19.93
CA ARG A 431 -3.33 -10.39 -19.91
C ARG A 431 -3.71 -10.91 -18.51
N VAL A 432 -2.75 -11.43 -17.75
CA VAL A 432 -2.96 -11.80 -16.34
C VAL A 432 -3.41 -10.61 -15.52
N TYR A 433 -2.66 -9.50 -15.55
CA TYR A 433 -3.00 -8.32 -14.76
C TYR A 433 -4.34 -7.71 -15.17
N PHE A 434 -4.65 -7.70 -16.47
CA PHE A 434 -5.96 -7.30 -16.97
C PHE A 434 -7.08 -8.19 -16.39
N SER A 435 -6.91 -9.50 -16.43
CA SER A 435 -7.87 -10.47 -15.89
C SER A 435 -8.01 -10.37 -14.37
N ALA A 436 -6.95 -9.98 -13.66
CA ALA A 436 -6.99 -9.72 -12.22
C ALA A 436 -7.83 -8.48 -11.90
N ILE A 437 -7.74 -7.41 -12.70
CA ILE A 437 -8.59 -6.22 -12.57
C ILE A 437 -10.06 -6.60 -12.83
N GLU A 438 -10.35 -7.42 -13.84
CA GLU A 438 -11.73 -7.91 -14.07
C GLU A 438 -12.29 -8.68 -12.86
N GLN A 439 -11.45 -9.49 -12.19
CA GLN A 439 -11.86 -10.20 -10.97
C GLN A 439 -12.08 -9.25 -9.79
N TRP A 440 -11.23 -8.24 -9.64
CA TRP A 440 -11.37 -7.20 -8.62
C TRP A 440 -12.65 -6.36 -8.82
N LEU A 441 -12.97 -5.97 -10.06
CA LEU A 441 -14.22 -5.25 -10.37
C LEU A 441 -15.47 -6.08 -10.03
N LYS A 442 -15.46 -7.39 -10.32
CA LYS A 442 -16.54 -8.31 -9.92
C LYS A 442 -16.69 -8.43 -8.41
N TYR A 443 -15.56 -8.45 -7.68
CA TYR A 443 -15.58 -8.41 -6.22
C TYR A 443 -16.23 -7.10 -5.73
N ASN A 444 -15.84 -5.96 -6.31
CA ASN A 444 -16.38 -4.66 -5.96
C ASN A 444 -17.89 -4.57 -6.20
N GLU A 445 -18.38 -5.09 -7.33
CA GLU A 445 -19.83 -5.18 -7.60
C GLU A 445 -20.57 -5.99 -6.52
N ALA A 446 -20.01 -7.11 -6.09
CA ALA A 446 -20.59 -7.94 -5.03
C ALA A 446 -20.48 -7.27 -3.65
N TYR A 447 -19.42 -6.51 -3.40
CA TYR A 447 -19.20 -5.79 -2.15
C TYR A 447 -20.17 -4.61 -2.00
N THR A 448 -20.38 -3.84 -3.06
CA THR A 448 -21.40 -2.77 -3.11
C THR A 448 -22.77 -3.26 -2.68
N LYS A 449 -23.22 -4.42 -3.20
CA LYS A 449 -24.51 -5.02 -2.81
C LYS A 449 -24.60 -5.38 -1.32
N LYS A 450 -23.46 -5.72 -0.69
CA LYS A 450 -23.41 -5.99 0.75
C LYS A 450 -23.45 -4.71 1.57
N LEU A 451 -22.82 -3.64 1.08
CA LEU A 451 -22.87 -2.32 1.70
C LEU A 451 -24.29 -1.76 1.69
N ASP A 452 -24.98 -1.83 0.55
CA ASP A 452 -26.39 -1.41 0.42
C ASP A 452 -27.26 -2.10 1.50
N ALA A 453 -27.07 -3.41 1.69
CA ALA A 453 -27.81 -4.19 2.69
C ALA A 453 -27.45 -3.83 4.14
N LEU A 454 -26.23 -3.34 4.41
CA LEU A 454 -25.79 -2.95 5.75
C LEU A 454 -26.36 -1.58 6.18
N PHE A 455 -26.74 -0.74 5.21
CA PHE A 455 -27.05 0.67 5.42
C PHE A 455 -28.53 1.05 5.26
N ASP A 456 -29.40 0.08 4.98
CA ASP A 456 -30.87 0.24 5.03
C ASP A 456 -31.40 0.34 6.49
N ASP A 457 -30.54 0.03 7.50
CA ASP A 457 -30.85 0.17 8.93
C ASP A 457 -30.51 1.58 9.45
N LYS A 458 -31.50 2.28 10.02
CA LYS A 458 -31.41 3.67 10.51
C LYS A 458 -30.18 3.92 11.40
N TYR A 459 -29.35 4.88 11.00
CA TYR A 459 -28.17 5.33 11.74
C TYR A 459 -28.54 6.21 12.95
N GLY A 460 -28.15 5.74 14.14
CA GLY A 460 -27.60 6.56 15.23
C GLY A 460 -28.53 7.47 16.03
N ASP A 461 -28.25 7.58 17.33
CA ASP A 461 -28.96 8.47 18.24
C ASP A 461 -28.36 9.89 18.19
N GLU A 462 -28.97 10.78 17.42
CA GLU A 462 -28.56 12.19 17.27
C GLU A 462 -28.60 12.96 18.61
N GLU A 463 -29.46 12.58 19.56
CA GLU A 463 -29.57 13.26 20.84
C GLU A 463 -28.30 13.06 21.71
N ALA A 464 -27.65 11.90 21.58
CA ALA A 464 -26.40 11.61 22.28
C ALA A 464 -25.22 12.47 21.78
N TYR A 465 -25.23 12.89 20.50
CA TYR A 465 -24.21 13.78 19.93
C TYR A 465 -24.31 15.19 20.50
N GLU A 466 -25.52 15.74 20.57
CA GLU A 466 -25.75 17.08 21.11
C GLU A 466 -25.40 17.19 22.60
N ALA A 467 -25.63 16.12 23.38
CA ALA A 467 -25.29 16.09 24.80
C ALA A 467 -23.77 16.16 25.05
N GLN A 468 -22.96 15.43 24.28
CA GLN A 468 -21.50 15.42 24.44
C GLN A 468 -20.83 16.72 23.94
N LEU A 469 -21.38 17.35 22.90
CA LEU A 469 -20.91 18.68 22.44
C LEU A 469 -21.12 19.77 23.51
N LYS A 470 -22.24 19.70 24.25
CA LYS A 470 -22.53 20.61 25.36
C LYS A 470 -21.56 20.40 26.52
N GLU A 471 -21.26 19.15 26.88
CA GLU A 471 -20.33 18.85 27.97
C GLU A 471 -18.89 19.34 27.68
N GLN A 472 -18.48 19.42 26.42
CA GLN A 472 -17.18 20.01 26.05
C GLN A 472 -17.18 21.53 26.04
N THR A 473 -18.23 22.16 25.53
CA THR A 473 -18.33 23.63 25.54
C THR A 473 -18.50 24.22 26.94
N GLU A 474 -18.88 23.40 27.93
CA GLU A 474 -18.95 23.78 29.35
C GLU A 474 -17.64 23.55 30.13
N ASN A 475 -16.65 22.85 29.56
CA ASN A 475 -15.37 22.51 30.20
C ASN A 475 -14.14 23.23 29.58
N ASP A 476 -14.33 23.98 28.50
CA ASP A 476 -13.38 24.97 27.94
C ASP A 476 -13.71 26.38 28.46
#